data_AF-A0AA37V3M9-F1
#
_entry.id   AF-A0AA37V3M9-F1
#
_cell.length_a   1.000
_cell.length_b   1.000
_cell.length_c   1.000
_cell.angle_alpha   90.00
_cell.angle_beta   90.00
_cell.angle_gamma   90.00
#
_symmetry.space_group_name_H-M   'P 1'
#
loop_
_entity.id
_entity.type
_entity.pdbx_description
1 polymer ?
#
loop_
_entity_poly.entity_id
_entity_poly.type
_entity_poly.pdbx_seq_one_letter_code
_entity_poly.pdbx_strand_id
1 'polypeptide(L)'
;MQKKNCVLCISIGIIVCILLSACSKQPDFDAKSYVQSSLDAYYHGEYKDYANLLEISEKDAKKEIEEDFNESIQQQFDDSDNITDKGIADYAEKLAEVKKLAKYKVQDVKEEDGVYTVSVQVEPSNVFQTLQQSSTEVSNEKIKQGLDGNDPEVFAAVLTESVQKSLEKNSYGKTVTVKVSVEKDNSGKYGLSDTEMSKLETAMFPTE
;
A
#
# COMPACT_ATOMS: atom_id res chain seq x y z
N MET A 1 20.08 -24.05 -24.98
CA MET A 1 20.00 -23.13 -23.85
C MET A 1 18.57 -22.61 -23.79
N GLN A 2 17.84 -22.99 -22.75
CA GLN A 2 16.39 -22.74 -22.66
C GLN A 2 16.15 -21.25 -22.43
N LYS A 3 15.24 -20.68 -23.23
CA LYS A 3 14.63 -19.37 -22.98
C LYS A 3 13.97 -19.43 -21.60
N LYS A 4 14.64 -18.88 -20.58
CA LYS A 4 13.99 -18.60 -19.30
C LYS A 4 13.12 -17.39 -19.58
N ASN A 5 11.81 -17.62 -19.71
CA ASN A 5 10.81 -16.57 -19.63
C ASN A 5 11.11 -15.79 -18.34
N CYS A 6 11.51 -14.53 -18.49
CA CYS A 6 11.68 -13.58 -17.40
C CYS A 6 10.29 -13.26 -16.85
N VAL A 7 9.71 -14.22 -16.12
CA VAL A 7 8.58 -13.95 -15.24
C VAL A 7 9.22 -13.25 -14.06
N LEU A 8 9.27 -11.93 -14.14
CA LEU A 8 9.64 -11.04 -13.06
C LEU A 8 8.58 -11.24 -11.97
N CYS A 9 8.82 -12.20 -11.05
CA CYS A 9 8.03 -12.32 -9.84
C CYS A 9 8.34 -11.10 -8.95
N ILE A 10 7.77 -9.94 -9.28
CA ILE A 10 7.72 -8.79 -8.38
C ILE A 10 6.87 -9.27 -7.21
N SER A 11 7.51 -9.65 -6.11
CA SER A 11 6.82 -9.93 -4.86
C SER A 11 6.18 -8.62 -4.39
N ILE A 12 4.87 -8.49 -4.55
CA ILE A 12 4.05 -7.35 -4.09
C ILE A 12 3.83 -7.49 -2.58
N GLY A 13 4.92 -7.59 -1.82
CA GLY A 13 4.91 -7.55 -0.36
C GLY A 13 5.32 -6.14 0.06
N ILE A 14 4.39 -5.19 0.08
CA ILE A 14 4.62 -3.92 0.76
C ILE A 14 4.56 -4.26 2.25
N ILE A 15 5.72 -4.24 2.92
CA ILE A 15 5.77 -4.42 4.37
C ILE A 15 5.15 -3.15 4.96
N VAL A 16 3.92 -3.28 5.46
CA VAL A 16 3.23 -2.20 6.16
C VAL A 16 3.73 -2.20 7.61
N CYS A 17 4.42 -1.13 8.02
CA CYS A 17 4.75 -0.85 9.42
C CYS A 17 3.94 0.39 9.84
N ILE A 18 2.77 0.23 10.47
CA ILE A 18 2.09 1.34 11.14
C ILE A 18 2.47 1.28 12.62
N LEU A 19 3.56 1.96 12.97
CA LEU A 19 4.14 1.90 14.31
C LEU A 19 3.45 2.85 15.32
N LEU A 20 2.49 3.68 14.89
CA LEU A 20 1.92 4.72 15.73
C LEU A 20 0.57 4.35 16.34
N SER A 21 0.64 4.01 17.62
CA SER A 21 -0.50 3.89 18.52
C SER A 21 -1.00 5.27 18.99
N ALA A 22 -2.32 5.47 19.05
CA ALA A 22 -2.96 6.69 19.55
C ALA A 22 -2.82 6.84 21.09
N CYS A 23 -2.44 8.04 21.55
CA CYS A 23 -2.28 8.35 22.97
C CYS A 23 -3.62 8.27 23.72
N SER A 24 -3.87 7.14 24.37
CA SER A 24 -5.13 6.76 25.00
C SER A 24 -5.40 7.38 26.39
N LYS A 25 -5.16 8.70 26.56
CA LYS A 25 -5.67 9.37 27.77
C LYS A 25 -7.18 9.66 27.71
N GLN A 26 -7.84 9.38 26.60
CA GLN A 26 -9.27 9.65 26.44
C GLN A 26 -10.16 8.48 26.92
N PRO A 27 -11.12 8.74 27.83
CA PRO A 27 -12.17 7.79 28.19
C PRO A 27 -13.08 7.39 27.01
N ASP A 28 -13.08 8.20 25.93
CA ASP A 28 -13.94 8.07 24.74
C ASP A 28 -13.09 7.88 23.47
N PHE A 29 -12.27 6.81 23.40
CA PHE A 29 -11.49 6.52 22.20
C PHE A 29 -12.42 6.26 20.99
N ASP A 30 -12.32 7.10 19.96
CA ASP A 30 -13.10 6.95 18.73
C ASP A 30 -12.39 6.03 17.74
N ALA A 31 -12.61 4.72 17.90
CA ALA A 31 -12.04 3.71 17.01
C ALA A 31 -12.46 3.88 15.54
N LYS A 32 -13.64 4.47 15.28
CA LYS A 32 -14.11 4.72 13.91
C LYS A 32 -13.26 5.79 13.25
N SER A 33 -13.11 6.93 13.92
CA SER A 33 -12.31 8.05 13.42
C SER A 33 -10.83 7.68 13.32
N TYR A 34 -10.32 6.87 14.26
CA TYR A 34 -8.96 6.35 14.16
C TYR A 34 -8.76 5.52 12.90
N VAL A 35 -9.54 4.46 12.67
CA VAL A 35 -9.43 3.63 11.45
C VAL A 35 -9.62 4.45 10.17
N GLN A 36 -10.59 5.36 10.15
CA GLN A 36 -10.83 6.25 9.01
C GLN A 36 -9.58 7.09 8.71
N SER A 37 -9.07 7.81 9.71
CA SER A 37 -7.90 8.66 9.53
C SER A 37 -6.61 7.89 9.21
N SER A 38 -6.43 6.68 9.75
CA SER A 38 -5.30 5.81 9.40
C SER A 38 -5.33 5.42 7.93
N LEU A 39 -6.50 5.07 7.40
CA LEU A 39 -6.67 4.74 6.00
C LEU A 39 -6.49 5.97 5.10
N ASP A 40 -7.06 7.12 5.48
CA ASP A 40 -6.96 8.37 4.71
C ASP A 40 -5.51 8.86 4.65
N ALA A 41 -4.77 8.76 5.75
CA ALA A 41 -3.34 9.06 5.80
C ALA A 41 -2.53 8.07 4.93
N TYR A 42 -2.78 6.76 5.05
CA TYR A 42 -1.97 5.73 4.40
C TYR A 42 -2.21 5.62 2.87
N TYR A 43 -3.46 5.78 2.42
CA TYR A 43 -3.85 5.57 1.02
C TYR A 43 -4.12 6.85 0.25
N HIS A 44 -4.62 7.90 0.91
CA HIS A 44 -5.02 9.15 0.24
C HIS A 44 -4.10 10.33 0.57
N GLY A 45 -3.15 10.16 1.51
CA GLY A 45 -2.21 11.19 1.91
C GLY A 45 -2.86 12.32 2.73
N GLU A 46 -3.96 12.03 3.41
CA GLU A 46 -4.68 12.98 4.26
C GLU A 46 -4.26 12.81 5.73
N TYR A 47 -3.21 13.53 6.13
CA TYR A 47 -2.52 13.27 7.39
C TYR A 47 -3.11 13.98 8.61
N LYS A 48 -3.93 15.02 8.41
CA LYS A 48 -4.34 15.96 9.45
C LYS A 48 -5.07 15.29 10.61
N ASP A 49 -6.11 14.52 10.34
CA ASP A 49 -6.93 13.93 11.39
C ASP A 49 -6.20 12.79 12.10
N TYR A 50 -5.37 12.04 11.36
CA TYR A 50 -4.51 11.01 11.91
C TYR A 50 -3.48 11.60 12.88
N ALA A 51 -2.79 12.66 12.45
CA ALA A 51 -1.82 13.38 13.29
C ALA A 51 -2.47 13.94 14.56
N ASN A 52 -3.70 14.49 14.45
CA ASN A 52 -4.45 14.99 15.60
C ASN A 52 -4.75 13.90 16.62
N LEU A 53 -5.19 12.72 16.18
CA LEU A 53 -5.50 11.58 17.07
C LEU A 53 -4.26 10.99 17.73
N LEU A 54 -3.12 11.06 17.04
CA LEU A 54 -1.83 10.62 17.58
C LEU A 54 -1.11 11.68 18.42
N GLU A 55 -1.63 12.91 18.47
CA GLU A 55 -1.00 14.07 19.10
C GLU A 55 0.41 14.36 18.54
N ILE A 56 0.61 14.18 17.24
CA ILE A 56 1.85 14.51 16.51
C ILE A 56 1.60 15.61 15.48
N SER A 57 2.66 16.14 14.88
CA SER A 57 2.49 17.11 13.79
C SER A 57 2.08 16.41 12.49
N GLU A 58 1.28 17.08 11.66
CA GLU A 58 0.92 16.58 10.31
C GLU A 58 2.17 16.28 9.47
N LYS A 59 3.23 17.07 9.66
CA LYS A 59 4.54 16.86 9.02
C LYS A 59 5.19 15.55 9.46
N ASP A 60 5.15 15.24 10.76
CA ASP A 60 5.76 14.01 11.27
C ASP A 60 4.96 12.78 10.84
N ALA A 61 3.62 12.87 10.87
CA ALA A 61 2.74 11.82 10.35
C ALA A 61 3.00 11.53 8.87
N LYS A 62 3.08 12.59 8.05
CA LYS A 62 3.44 12.47 6.63
C LYS A 62 4.80 11.83 6.44
N LYS A 63 5.80 12.33 7.17
CA LYS A 63 7.19 11.90 7.06
C LYS A 63 7.29 10.40 7.32
N GLU A 64 6.73 9.93 8.43
CA GLU A 64 6.79 8.53 8.82
C GLU A 64 6.12 7.62 7.79
N ILE A 65 4.90 7.94 7.37
CA ILE A 65 4.16 7.11 6.39
C ILE A 65 4.87 7.07 5.02
N GLU A 66 5.39 8.20 4.55
CA GLU A 66 6.06 8.27 3.25
C GLU A 66 7.47 7.67 3.29
N GLU A 67 8.23 7.84 4.38
CA GLU A 67 9.54 7.21 4.56
C GLU A 67 9.39 5.70 4.67
N ASP A 68 8.50 5.18 5.52
CA ASP A 68 8.28 3.73 5.66
C ASP A 68 7.88 3.09 4.32
N PHE A 69 7.01 3.76 3.56
CA PHE A 69 6.65 3.31 2.22
C PHE A 69 7.85 3.28 1.28
N ASN A 70 8.61 4.38 1.18
CA ASN A 70 9.76 4.46 0.28
C ASN A 70 10.86 3.48 0.69
N GLU A 71 11.14 3.32 1.98
CA GLU A 71 12.10 2.34 2.50
C GLU A 71 11.67 0.92 2.17
N SER A 72 10.37 0.58 2.29
CA SER A 72 9.87 -0.74 1.90
C SER A 72 10.09 -1.04 0.42
N ILE A 73 10.00 -0.03 -0.47
CA ILE A 73 10.26 -0.20 -1.90
C ILE A 73 11.77 -0.29 -2.16
N GLN A 74 12.59 0.51 -1.50
CA GLN A 74 14.05 0.42 -1.60
C GLN A 74 14.55 -0.98 -1.21
N GLN A 75 14.06 -1.52 -0.10
CA GLN A 75 14.41 -2.85 0.40
C GLN A 75 14.08 -3.98 -0.60
N GLN A 76 13.10 -3.80 -1.50
CA GLN A 76 12.82 -4.79 -2.56
C GLN A 76 13.95 -4.89 -3.59
N PHE A 77 14.82 -3.88 -3.67
CA PHE A 77 15.91 -3.77 -4.64
C PHE A 77 17.30 -3.75 -4.01
N ASP A 78 17.43 -3.94 -2.69
CA ASP A 78 18.73 -3.92 -1.97
C ASP A 78 19.77 -4.88 -2.59
N ASP A 79 19.31 -6.02 -3.12
CA ASP A 79 20.16 -7.04 -3.77
C ASP A 79 20.17 -6.96 -5.31
N SER A 80 19.68 -5.86 -5.91
CA SER A 80 19.50 -5.72 -7.36
C SER A 80 20.41 -4.65 -7.98
N ASP A 81 21.34 -5.09 -8.84
CA ASP A 81 22.18 -4.19 -9.66
C ASP A 81 21.46 -3.66 -10.93
N ASN A 82 20.24 -4.12 -11.21
CA ASN A 82 19.52 -3.84 -12.46
C ASN A 82 18.62 -2.60 -12.40
N ILE A 83 18.71 -1.78 -11.35
CA ILE A 83 17.94 -0.54 -11.22
C ILE A 83 18.77 0.51 -10.49
N THR A 84 18.55 1.78 -10.80
CA THR A 84 19.19 2.90 -10.11
C THR A 84 18.30 3.44 -8.99
N ASP A 85 18.88 4.15 -8.02
CA ASP A 85 18.10 4.85 -6.96
C ASP A 85 16.99 5.73 -7.54
N LYS A 86 17.28 6.42 -8.66
CA LYS A 86 16.28 7.22 -9.38
C LYS A 86 15.16 6.34 -9.93
N GLY A 87 15.49 5.20 -10.55
CA GLY A 87 14.49 4.26 -11.05
C GLY A 87 13.60 3.69 -9.94
N ILE A 88 14.17 3.43 -8.76
CA ILE A 88 13.41 3.00 -7.58
C ILE A 88 12.48 4.12 -7.11
N ALA A 89 12.96 5.37 -7.05
CA ALA A 89 12.14 6.52 -6.67
C ALA A 89 10.98 6.76 -7.64
N ASP A 90 11.23 6.68 -8.96
CA ASP A 90 10.18 6.80 -9.98
C ASP A 90 9.13 5.67 -9.84
N TYR A 91 9.58 4.46 -9.50
CA TYR A 91 8.70 3.32 -9.24
C TYR A 91 7.86 3.50 -7.96
N ALA A 92 8.46 4.00 -6.87
CA ALA A 92 7.76 4.31 -5.63
C ALA A 92 6.69 5.39 -5.84
N GLU A 93 6.99 6.45 -6.59
CA GLU A 93 6.00 7.49 -6.96
C GLU A 93 4.82 6.86 -7.71
N LYS A 94 5.10 5.96 -8.65
CA LYS A 94 4.05 5.27 -9.42
C LYS A 94 3.21 4.32 -8.56
N LEU A 95 3.81 3.63 -7.58
CA LEU A 95 3.07 2.81 -6.61
C LEU A 95 2.24 3.67 -5.63
N ALA A 96 2.66 4.89 -5.32
CA ALA A 96 1.84 5.83 -4.53
C ALA A 96 0.55 6.23 -5.27
N GLU A 97 0.54 6.25 -6.61
CA GLU A 97 -0.69 6.41 -7.39
C GLU A 97 -1.62 5.18 -7.27
N VAL A 98 -1.06 3.96 -7.18
CA VAL A 98 -1.82 2.74 -6.95
C VAL A 98 -2.53 2.78 -5.59
N LYS A 99 -1.84 3.23 -4.53
CA LYS A 99 -2.44 3.39 -3.20
C LYS A 99 -3.71 4.23 -3.22
N LYS A 100 -3.75 5.30 -4.03
CA LYS A 100 -4.91 6.19 -4.16
C LYS A 100 -6.13 5.53 -4.80
N LEU A 101 -5.99 4.36 -5.41
CA LEU A 101 -7.13 3.57 -5.91
C LEU A 101 -7.93 2.91 -4.79
N ALA A 102 -7.41 2.88 -3.55
CA ALA A 102 -8.10 2.33 -2.40
C ALA A 102 -9.46 3.00 -2.23
N LYS A 103 -10.51 2.18 -2.22
CA LYS A 103 -11.88 2.61 -1.99
C LYS A 103 -12.43 1.89 -0.78
N TYR A 104 -12.73 2.64 0.25
CA TYR A 104 -13.25 2.11 1.49
C TYR A 104 -14.29 3.03 2.13
N LYS A 105 -15.07 2.44 3.04
CA LYS A 105 -16.00 3.15 3.91
C LYS A 105 -16.00 2.50 5.29
N VAL A 106 -15.55 3.24 6.29
CA VAL A 106 -15.59 2.78 7.69
C VAL A 106 -17.02 2.91 8.24
N GLN A 107 -17.56 1.82 8.80
CA GLN A 107 -18.96 1.71 9.17
C GLN A 107 -19.16 1.55 10.68
N ASP A 108 -19.51 0.33 11.08
CA ASP A 108 -19.93 -0.02 12.43
C ASP A 108 -18.71 -0.27 13.30
N VAL A 109 -18.83 0.12 14.57
CA VAL A 109 -17.88 -0.19 15.62
C VAL A 109 -18.60 -1.00 16.68
N LYS A 110 -17.96 -2.07 17.14
CA LYS A 110 -18.38 -2.84 18.32
C LYS A 110 -17.23 -2.87 19.31
N GLU A 111 -17.52 -2.57 20.56
CA GLU A 111 -16.56 -2.71 21.65
C GLU A 111 -16.97 -3.92 22.51
N GLU A 112 -16.04 -4.86 22.71
CA GLU A 112 -16.17 -5.96 23.68
C GLU A 112 -14.85 -6.08 24.44
N ASP A 113 -14.91 -6.08 25.77
CA ASP A 113 -13.76 -6.24 26.67
C ASP A 113 -12.56 -5.30 26.37
N GLY A 114 -12.83 -4.08 25.91
CA GLY A 114 -11.80 -3.09 25.56
C GLY A 114 -11.12 -3.32 24.21
N VAL A 115 -11.66 -4.20 23.37
CA VAL A 115 -11.26 -4.40 21.97
C VAL A 115 -12.34 -3.83 21.06
N TYR A 116 -11.94 -2.98 20.12
CA TYR A 116 -12.85 -2.43 19.12
C TYR A 116 -12.77 -3.24 17.83
N THR A 117 -13.90 -3.81 17.40
CA THR A 117 -14.04 -4.36 16.05
C THR A 117 -14.70 -3.32 15.14
N VAL A 118 -13.96 -2.89 14.12
CA VAL A 118 -14.42 -1.90 13.13
C VAL A 118 -14.71 -2.61 11.80
N SER A 119 -15.90 -2.39 11.25
CA SER A 119 -16.28 -2.92 9.94
C SER A 119 -15.97 -1.90 8.84
N VAL A 120 -15.19 -2.32 7.84
CA VAL A 120 -14.78 -1.50 6.70
C VAL A 120 -15.30 -2.15 5.42
N GLN A 121 -16.16 -1.45 4.69
CA GLN A 121 -16.51 -1.87 3.33
C GLN A 121 -15.40 -1.44 2.38
N VAL A 122 -14.95 -2.33 1.50
CA VAL A 122 -13.93 -2.03 0.49
C VAL A 122 -14.45 -2.44 -0.89
N GLU A 123 -14.10 -1.66 -1.92
CA GLU A 123 -14.25 -2.04 -3.32
C GLU A 123 -12.88 -2.50 -3.85
N PRO A 124 -12.66 -3.81 -4.09
CA PRO A 124 -11.35 -4.32 -4.50
C PRO A 124 -10.93 -3.78 -5.87
N SER A 125 -9.71 -3.29 -5.97
CA SER A 125 -9.02 -2.85 -7.19
C SER A 125 -8.25 -4.02 -7.80
N ASN A 126 -8.49 -4.34 -9.07
CA ASN A 126 -7.78 -5.44 -9.74
C ASN A 126 -6.41 -5.03 -10.32
N VAL A 127 -5.93 -3.83 -10.00
CA VAL A 127 -4.67 -3.24 -10.51
C VAL A 127 -3.46 -4.16 -10.41
N PHE A 128 -3.33 -5.01 -9.38
CA PHE A 128 -2.22 -5.95 -9.29
C PHE A 128 -2.45 -7.24 -10.09
N GLN A 129 -3.69 -7.71 -10.20
CA GLN A 129 -4.04 -8.86 -11.04
C GLN A 129 -3.79 -8.56 -12.52
N THR A 130 -3.91 -7.30 -12.95
CA THR A 130 -3.58 -6.89 -14.33
C THR A 130 -2.10 -6.62 -14.56
N LEU A 131 -1.28 -6.54 -13.50
CA LEU A 131 0.11 -6.09 -13.59
C LEU A 131 0.97 -7.05 -14.41
N GLN A 132 0.82 -8.36 -14.23
CA GLN A 132 1.59 -9.36 -14.98
C GLN A 132 1.34 -9.27 -16.50
N GLN A 133 0.08 -9.09 -16.90
CA GLN A 133 -0.26 -8.89 -18.31
C GLN A 133 0.31 -7.57 -18.82
N SER A 134 0.13 -6.47 -18.07
CA SER A 134 0.69 -5.16 -18.42
C SER A 134 2.20 -5.20 -18.59
N SER A 135 2.91 -5.89 -17.69
CA SER A 135 4.36 -6.07 -17.77
C SER A 135 4.81 -6.86 -18.99
N THR A 136 4.06 -7.91 -19.34
CA THR A 136 4.31 -8.67 -20.57
C THR A 136 4.14 -7.80 -21.81
N GLU A 137 3.10 -6.96 -21.86
CA GLU A 137 2.86 -6.06 -22.99
C GLU A 137 3.95 -5.00 -23.12
N VAL A 138 4.29 -4.30 -22.02
CA VAL A 138 5.34 -3.28 -21.98
C VAL A 138 6.70 -3.89 -22.38
N SER A 139 7.06 -5.04 -21.80
CA SER A 139 8.32 -5.72 -22.13
C SER A 139 8.41 -6.07 -23.61
N ASN A 140 7.33 -6.57 -24.21
CA ASN A 140 7.28 -6.87 -25.65
C ASN A 140 7.38 -5.60 -26.51
N GLU A 141 6.82 -4.47 -26.07
CA GLU A 141 6.96 -3.18 -26.75
C GLU A 141 8.41 -2.69 -26.74
N LYS A 142 9.11 -2.79 -25.59
CA LYS A 142 10.54 -2.43 -25.48
C LYS A 142 11.43 -3.33 -26.34
N ILE A 143 11.19 -4.65 -26.34
CA ILE A 143 11.92 -5.60 -27.20
C ILE A 143 11.75 -5.26 -28.67
N LYS A 144 10.54 -4.90 -29.12
CA LYS A 144 10.28 -4.49 -30.52
C LYS A 144 11.01 -3.20 -30.90
N GLN A 145 11.26 -2.32 -29.93
CA GLN A 145 12.05 -1.10 -30.11
C GLN A 145 13.57 -1.38 -30.13
N GLY A 146 13.99 -2.62 -29.86
CA GLY A 146 15.40 -3.00 -29.80
C GLY A 146 16.11 -2.56 -28.52
N LEU A 147 15.36 -2.24 -27.47
CA LEU A 147 15.90 -1.83 -26.17
C LEU A 147 16.33 -3.06 -25.37
N ASP A 148 17.46 -2.96 -24.66
CA ASP A 148 17.97 -4.02 -23.79
C ASP A 148 17.28 -3.93 -22.42
N GLY A 149 16.59 -5.00 -22.02
CA GLY A 149 15.94 -5.05 -20.70
C GLY A 149 16.90 -5.15 -19.52
N ASN A 150 18.20 -5.37 -19.76
CA ASN A 150 19.23 -5.31 -18.73
C ASN A 150 19.80 -3.90 -18.53
N ASP A 151 19.44 -2.94 -19.40
CA ASP A 151 19.73 -1.54 -19.17
C ASP A 151 18.89 -1.06 -17.96
N PRO A 152 19.50 -0.51 -16.90
CA PRO A 152 18.78 -0.10 -15.70
C PRO A 152 17.68 0.94 -15.94
N GLU A 153 17.83 1.82 -16.94
CA GLU A 153 16.80 2.80 -17.30
C GLU A 153 15.63 2.12 -18.01
N VAL A 154 15.91 1.15 -18.89
CA VAL A 154 14.88 0.35 -19.56
C VAL A 154 14.14 -0.51 -18.55
N PHE A 155 14.85 -1.11 -17.58
CA PHE A 155 14.24 -1.91 -16.52
C PHE A 155 13.30 -1.06 -15.65
N ALA A 156 13.75 0.10 -15.18
CA ALA A 156 12.91 1.05 -14.44
C ALA A 156 11.69 1.52 -15.25
N ALA A 157 11.86 1.78 -16.55
CA ALA A 157 10.77 2.11 -17.45
C ALA A 157 9.77 0.95 -17.59
N VAL A 158 10.24 -0.30 -17.68
CA VAL A 158 9.35 -1.47 -17.71
C VAL A 158 8.53 -1.52 -16.43
N LEU A 159 9.12 -1.36 -15.24
CA LEU A 159 8.37 -1.37 -13.98
C LEU A 159 7.29 -0.26 -13.93
N THR A 160 7.69 0.99 -14.19
CA THR A 160 6.80 2.15 -14.09
C THR A 160 5.69 2.14 -15.14
N GLU A 161 6.01 1.82 -16.40
CA GLU A 161 5.01 1.71 -17.47
C GLU A 161 4.08 0.52 -17.27
N SER A 162 4.55 -0.58 -16.66
CA SER A 162 3.69 -1.71 -16.31
C SER A 162 2.63 -1.32 -15.30
N VAL A 163 3.03 -0.61 -14.25
CA VAL A 163 2.08 -0.09 -13.24
C VAL A 163 1.13 0.91 -13.88
N GLN A 164 1.64 1.84 -14.69
CA GLN A 164 0.82 2.82 -15.42
C GLN A 164 -0.26 2.14 -16.27
N LYS A 165 0.11 1.14 -17.06
CA LYS A 165 -0.83 0.38 -17.90
C LYS A 165 -1.81 -0.44 -17.06
N SER A 166 -1.40 -0.88 -15.87
CA SER A 166 -2.30 -1.51 -14.89
C SER A 166 -3.30 -0.53 -14.30
N LEU A 167 -2.88 0.69 -13.96
CA LEU A 167 -3.77 1.76 -13.50
C LEU A 167 -4.85 2.07 -14.55
N GLU A 168 -4.48 2.11 -15.83
CA GLU A 168 -5.41 2.34 -16.94
C GLU A 168 -6.42 1.21 -17.15
N LYS A 169 -6.00 -0.04 -16.89
CA LYS A 169 -6.86 -1.23 -16.98
C LYS A 169 -7.65 -1.51 -15.72
N ASN A 170 -7.42 -0.76 -14.66
CA ASN A 170 -8.01 -1.02 -13.36
C ASN A 170 -9.54 -1.02 -13.43
N SER A 171 -10.13 -1.96 -12.74
CA SER A 171 -11.56 -2.10 -12.54
C SER A 171 -11.84 -2.57 -11.11
N TYR A 172 -13.03 -2.24 -10.64
CA TYR A 172 -13.43 -2.54 -9.27
C TYR A 172 -14.32 -3.79 -9.20
N GLY A 173 -14.03 -4.63 -8.22
CA GLY A 173 -14.83 -5.79 -7.86
C GLY A 173 -16.10 -5.41 -7.07
N LYS A 174 -16.83 -6.43 -6.62
CA LYS A 174 -17.97 -6.24 -5.73
C LYS A 174 -17.48 -5.79 -4.35
N THR A 175 -18.25 -4.90 -3.72
CA THR A 175 -18.00 -4.49 -2.34
C THR A 175 -17.97 -5.69 -1.40
N VAL A 176 -16.97 -5.73 -0.52
CA VAL A 176 -16.85 -6.72 0.57
C VAL A 176 -16.67 -5.99 1.90
N THR A 177 -17.06 -6.64 3.00
CA THR A 177 -16.86 -6.10 4.35
C THR A 177 -15.70 -6.82 5.02
N VAL A 178 -14.68 -6.07 5.39
CA VAL A 178 -13.56 -6.51 6.22
C VAL A 178 -13.81 -6.06 7.66
N LYS A 179 -13.48 -6.90 8.63
CA LYS A 179 -13.49 -6.53 10.05
C LYS A 179 -12.06 -6.44 10.52
N VAL A 180 -11.72 -5.34 11.18
CA VAL A 180 -10.42 -5.13 11.80
C VAL A 180 -10.55 -4.85 13.28
N SER A 181 -9.55 -5.29 14.04
CA SER A 181 -9.46 -5.02 15.48
C SER A 181 -8.58 -3.79 15.75
N VAL A 182 -9.03 -2.94 16.66
CA VAL A 182 -8.21 -1.88 17.26
C VAL A 182 -8.05 -2.21 18.74
N GLU A 183 -6.80 -2.42 19.14
CA GLU A 183 -6.43 -3.00 20.42
C GLU A 183 -5.38 -2.13 21.12
N LYS A 184 -5.29 -2.25 22.45
CA LYS A 184 -4.22 -1.59 23.20
C LYS A 184 -2.90 -2.33 23.01
N ASP A 185 -1.86 -1.59 22.70
CA ASP A 185 -0.48 -2.07 22.76
C ASP A 185 0.00 -2.25 24.21
N ASN A 186 1.26 -2.68 24.36
CA ASN A 186 1.90 -2.84 25.68
C ASN A 186 2.03 -1.53 26.47
N SER A 187 1.89 -0.37 25.81
CA SER A 187 1.89 0.96 26.43
C SER A 187 0.49 1.43 26.83
N GLY A 188 -0.53 0.61 26.56
CA GLY A 188 -1.93 0.88 26.85
C GLY A 188 -2.64 1.74 25.81
N LYS A 189 -1.97 2.04 24.68
CA LYS A 189 -2.44 2.91 23.61
C LYS A 189 -3.13 2.10 22.52
N TYR A 190 -4.26 2.61 22.02
CA TYR A 190 -4.98 1.94 20.94
C TYR A 190 -4.23 2.04 19.62
N GLY A 191 -4.12 0.93 18.89
CA GLY A 191 -3.45 0.86 17.61
C GLY A 191 -4.14 -0.11 16.65
N LEU A 192 -3.94 0.14 15.36
CA LEU A 192 -4.33 -0.77 14.28
C LEU A 192 -3.06 -1.49 13.84
N SER A 193 -2.96 -2.79 14.12
CA SER A 193 -1.73 -3.53 13.86
C SER A 193 -1.46 -3.72 12.36
N ASP A 194 -0.20 -3.99 12.00
CA ASP A 194 0.21 -4.34 10.64
C ASP A 194 -0.55 -5.54 10.07
N THR A 195 -0.94 -6.48 10.93
CA THR A 195 -1.76 -7.64 10.52
C THR A 195 -3.16 -7.19 10.11
N GLU A 196 -3.77 -6.27 10.83
CA GLU A 196 -5.09 -5.74 10.50
C GLU A 196 -5.04 -4.84 9.25
N MET A 197 -3.99 -4.04 9.10
CA MET A 197 -3.73 -3.29 7.86
C MET A 197 -3.51 -4.21 6.66
N SER A 198 -2.75 -5.29 6.82
CA SER A 198 -2.51 -6.27 5.76
C SER A 198 -3.80 -6.96 5.30
N LYS A 199 -4.74 -7.22 6.23
CA LYS A 199 -6.08 -7.73 5.86
C LYS A 199 -6.84 -6.74 4.98
N LEU A 200 -6.81 -5.46 5.35
CA LEU A 200 -7.44 -4.38 4.59
C LEU A 200 -6.79 -4.22 3.21
N GLU A 201 -5.46 -4.21 3.16
CA GLU A 201 -4.70 -4.13 1.90
C GLU A 201 -5.01 -5.30 0.98
N THR A 202 -4.97 -6.54 1.49
CA THR A 202 -5.30 -7.74 0.70
C THR A 202 -6.71 -7.68 0.12
N ALA A 203 -7.66 -7.12 0.87
CA ALA A 203 -9.03 -6.96 0.39
C ALA A 203 -9.19 -5.82 -0.61
N MET A 204 -8.43 -4.73 -0.47
CA MET A 204 -8.43 -3.60 -1.40
C MET A 204 -7.66 -3.88 -2.69
N PHE A 205 -6.60 -4.67 -2.61
CA PHE A 205 -5.63 -4.89 -3.68
C PHE A 205 -5.26 -6.39 -3.78
N PRO A 206 -6.21 -7.26 -4.17
CA PRO A 206 -5.94 -8.69 -4.33
C PRO A 206 -4.87 -8.95 -5.39
N THR A 207 -3.99 -9.93 -5.15
CA THR A 207 -2.80 -10.18 -6.01
C THR A 207 -2.90 -11.41 -6.90
N GLU A 208 -3.72 -12.43 -6.60
CA GLU A 208 -4.13 -13.53 -7.49
C GLU A 208 -5.25 -14.36 -6.83
#